data_AF-A0A354WN00-F1
#
_entry.id   AF-A0A354WN00-F1
#
_cell.length_a   1.000
_cell.length_b   1.000
_cell.length_c   1.000
_cell.angle_alpha   90.00
_cell.angle_beta   90.00
_cell.angle_gamma   90.00
#
_symmetry.space_group_name_H-M   'P 1'
#
loop_
_entity.id
_entity.type
_entity.pdbx_description
1 polymer ?
#
loop_
_entity_poly.entity_id
_entity_poly.type
_entity_poly.pdbx_seq_one_letter_code
_entity_poly.pdbx_strand_id
1 'polypeptide(L)'
;MTDTYSVPLKTLVKEFNLEVTYASTDFDAIRITVEDVARPGLQLAGYFDHYEPMRLQVMGNAEMSYVDKLQPKERGAIFDRLFSYKFPALLIARDIPPHAECLRMARKHNVTVLRSKEATSTIVSTIIAYLKAALAPRITRHGVLVEV
;
A
#
# COMPACT_ATOMS: atom_id res chain seq x y z
N MET A 1 -0.03 19.16 -21.21
CA MET A 1 0.70 18.21 -20.35
C MET A 1 -0.17 18.04 -19.12
N THR A 2 -0.75 16.86 -18.92
CA THR A 2 -1.60 16.60 -17.74
C THR A 2 -0.66 16.42 -16.56
N ASP A 3 -0.59 17.39 -15.64
CA ASP A 3 0.13 17.20 -14.39
C ASP A 3 -0.52 16.04 -13.63
N THR A 4 0.15 14.88 -13.63
CA THR A 4 -0.26 13.76 -12.79
C THR A 4 0.12 14.10 -11.35
N TYR A 5 -0.86 14.54 -10.58
CA TYR A 5 -0.69 14.75 -9.14
C TYR A 5 -0.16 13.46 -8.50
N SER A 6 0.75 13.61 -7.54
CA SER A 6 1.34 12.48 -6.83
C SER A 6 1.73 12.85 -5.42
N VAL A 7 1.67 11.88 -4.50
CA VAL A 7 2.09 12.06 -3.11
C VAL A 7 3.31 11.20 -2.82
N PRO A 8 4.41 11.74 -2.27
CA PRO A 8 5.54 10.92 -1.82
C PRO A 8 5.13 9.92 -0.75
N LEU A 9 5.61 8.67 -0.84
CA LEU A 9 5.30 7.63 0.15
C LEU A 9 5.69 8.04 1.58
N LYS A 10 6.84 8.70 1.73
CA LYS A 10 7.30 9.24 3.02
C LYS A 10 6.32 10.21 3.68
N THR A 11 5.53 10.94 2.89
CA THR A 11 4.50 11.84 3.40
C THR A 11 3.38 11.04 4.04
N LEU A 12 2.91 9.96 3.39
CA LEU A 12 1.92 9.05 3.99
C LEU A 12 2.45 8.41 5.27
N VAL A 13 3.71 7.95 5.26
CA VAL A 13 4.34 7.35 6.45
C VAL A 13 4.31 8.29 7.64
N LYS A 14 4.65 9.57 7.42
CA LYS A 14 4.62 10.59 8.47
C LYS A 14 3.18 10.94 8.91
N GLU A 15 2.28 11.17 7.95
CA GLU A 15 0.90 11.60 8.21
C GLU A 15 0.13 10.56 9.04
N PHE A 16 0.29 9.28 8.71
CA PHE A 16 -0.41 8.18 9.35
C PHE A 16 0.41 7.47 10.44
N ASN A 17 1.58 8.03 10.81
CA ASN A 17 2.50 7.47 11.79
C ASN A 17 2.78 5.97 11.56
N LEU A 18 3.05 5.61 10.30
CA LEU A 18 3.30 4.23 9.90
C LEU A 18 4.70 3.80 10.33
N GLU A 19 4.81 2.57 10.82
CA GLU A 19 6.10 1.97 11.11
C GLU A 19 6.71 1.40 9.81
N VAL A 20 8.00 1.68 9.58
CA VAL A 20 8.73 1.15 8.43
C VAL A 20 9.45 -0.12 8.85
N THR A 21 8.88 -1.28 8.52
CA THR A 21 9.50 -2.58 8.83
C THR A 21 10.64 -2.93 7.87
N TYR A 22 10.50 -2.51 6.62
CA TYR A 22 11.57 -2.58 5.62
C TYR A 22 11.40 -1.42 4.63
N ALA A 23 12.45 -0.62 4.48
CA ALA A 23 12.52 0.42 3.45
C ALA A 23 13.22 -0.14 2.21
N SER A 24 12.63 0.04 1.04
CA SER A 24 13.32 -0.18 -0.22
C SER A 24 14.37 0.90 -0.47
N THR A 25 15.34 0.62 -1.32
CA THR A 25 16.44 1.55 -1.67
C THR A 25 15.95 2.86 -2.31
N ASP A 26 14.77 2.82 -2.93
CA ASP A 26 14.10 3.93 -3.61
C ASP A 26 12.99 4.57 -2.76
N PHE A 27 12.88 4.24 -1.47
CA PHE A 27 11.80 4.68 -0.57
C PHE A 27 11.45 6.17 -0.69
N ASP A 28 12.45 7.05 -0.72
CA ASP A 28 12.27 8.50 -0.84
C ASP A 28 11.76 8.98 -2.20
N ALA A 29 11.97 8.18 -3.24
CA ALA A 29 11.57 8.47 -4.62
C ALA A 29 10.17 7.92 -4.97
N ILE A 30 9.62 6.99 -4.18
CA ILE A 30 8.32 6.38 -4.43
C ILE A 30 7.21 7.44 -4.37
N ARG A 31 6.40 7.49 -5.44
CA ARG A 31 5.25 8.39 -5.54
C ARG A 31 3.96 7.60 -5.73
N ILE A 32 2.96 7.91 -4.91
CA ILE A 32 1.61 7.38 -5.00
C ILE A 32 0.82 8.26 -5.98
N THR A 33 0.35 7.67 -7.06
CA THR A 33 -0.42 8.34 -8.13
C THR A 33 -1.86 7.83 -8.24
N VAL A 34 -2.20 6.76 -7.52
CA VAL A 34 -3.53 6.16 -7.50
C VAL A 34 -4.16 6.43 -6.15
N GLU A 35 -5.38 6.96 -6.15
CA GLU A 35 -6.11 7.35 -4.93
C GLU A 35 -6.72 6.18 -4.16
N ASP A 36 -6.80 5.01 -4.80
CA ASP A 36 -7.36 3.79 -4.24
C ASP A 36 -6.26 2.83 -3.76
N VAL A 37 -6.64 1.94 -2.85
CA VAL A 37 -5.76 0.88 -2.32
C VAL A 37 -6.27 -0.47 -2.78
N ALA A 38 -5.39 -1.47 -2.77
CA ALA A 38 -5.74 -2.84 -3.13
C ALA A 38 -5.53 -3.77 -1.94
N ARG A 39 -6.39 -4.77 -1.82
CA ARG A 39 -6.27 -5.85 -0.84
C ARG A 39 -5.98 -7.14 -1.60
N PRO A 40 -4.79 -7.75 -1.46
CA PRO A 40 -4.34 -8.80 -2.36
C PRO A 40 -4.96 -10.18 -2.06
N GLY A 41 -6.24 -10.26 -1.68
CA GLY A 41 -6.87 -11.53 -1.28
C GLY A 41 -6.83 -12.62 -2.38
N LEU A 42 -7.23 -12.26 -3.60
CA LEU A 42 -7.19 -13.20 -4.74
C LEU A 42 -5.76 -13.48 -5.21
N GLN A 43 -4.87 -12.49 -5.14
CA GLN A 43 -3.46 -12.63 -5.50
C GLN A 43 -2.74 -13.59 -4.56
N LEU A 44 -3.07 -13.55 -3.27
CA LEU A 44 -2.55 -14.53 -2.30
C LEU A 44 -3.02 -15.95 -2.62
N ALA A 45 -4.21 -16.12 -3.20
CA ALA A 45 -4.71 -17.40 -3.68
C ALA A 45 -4.17 -17.81 -5.08
N GLY A 46 -3.29 -17.01 -5.68
CA GLY A 46 -2.64 -17.32 -6.96
C GLY A 46 -3.31 -16.73 -8.21
N TYR A 47 -4.38 -15.95 -8.06
CA TYR A 47 -5.11 -15.32 -9.16
C TYR A 47 -4.64 -13.87 -9.39
N PHE A 48 -4.06 -13.62 -10.57
CA PHE A 48 -3.46 -12.33 -10.93
C PHE A 48 -4.03 -11.72 -12.21
N ASP A 49 -5.04 -12.35 -12.82
CA ASP A 49 -5.69 -11.76 -14.00
C ASP A 49 -6.39 -10.47 -13.57
N HIS A 50 -6.12 -9.37 -14.29
CA HIS A 50 -6.56 -8.00 -13.95
C HIS A 50 -5.92 -7.39 -12.69
N TYR A 51 -4.71 -7.79 -12.31
CA TYR A 51 -4.00 -7.15 -11.21
C TYR A 51 -3.50 -5.75 -11.59
N GLU A 52 -3.89 -4.73 -10.81
CA GLU A 52 -3.41 -3.34 -10.94
C GLU A 52 -2.30 -3.04 -9.91
N PRO A 53 -1.02 -3.08 -10.32
CA PRO A 53 0.10 -2.99 -9.38
C PRO A 53 0.36 -1.58 -8.85
N MET A 54 -0.19 -0.53 -9.47
CA MET A 54 0.08 0.85 -9.05
C MET A 54 -0.57 1.24 -7.72
N ARG A 55 -1.49 0.43 -7.21
CA ARG A 55 -2.20 0.69 -5.94
C ARG A 55 -1.33 0.29 -4.75
N LEU A 56 -1.42 1.09 -3.67
CA LEU A 56 -0.89 0.71 -2.37
C LEU A 56 -1.56 -0.59 -1.92
N GLN A 57 -0.78 -1.61 -1.56
CA GLN A 57 -1.32 -2.90 -1.13
C GLN A 57 -1.53 -2.89 0.39
N VAL A 58 -2.68 -3.36 0.86
CA VAL A 58 -3.01 -3.43 2.28
C VAL A 58 -3.41 -4.85 2.67
N MET A 59 -2.75 -5.41 3.68
CA MET A 59 -3.10 -6.70 4.29
C MET A 59 -3.64 -6.50 5.70
N GLY A 60 -4.76 -7.14 6.01
CA GLY A 60 -5.35 -7.19 7.34
C GLY A 60 -5.51 -8.61 7.84
N ASN A 61 -6.45 -8.82 8.77
CA ASN A 61 -6.67 -10.13 9.39
C ASN A 61 -6.98 -11.24 8.38
N ALA A 62 -7.80 -10.96 7.36
CA ALA A 62 -8.23 -11.99 6.41
C ALA A 62 -7.04 -12.49 5.57
N GLU A 63 -6.26 -11.55 5.03
CA GLU A 63 -5.08 -11.84 4.23
C GLU A 63 -3.99 -12.53 5.07
N MET A 64 -3.73 -12.02 6.28
CA MET A 64 -2.74 -12.61 7.18
C MET A 64 -3.15 -14.00 7.66
N SER A 65 -4.42 -14.20 8.05
CA SER A 65 -4.93 -15.51 8.47
C SER A 65 -4.89 -16.55 7.34
N TYR A 66 -5.08 -16.13 6.09
CA TYR A 66 -4.87 -17.02 4.95
C TYR A 66 -3.40 -17.43 4.83
N VAL A 67 -2.49 -16.45 4.87
CA VAL A 67 -1.03 -16.70 4.78
C VAL A 67 -0.53 -17.57 5.92
N ASP A 68 -1.08 -17.44 7.13
CA ASP A 68 -0.73 -18.25 8.30
C ASP A 68 -0.96 -19.75 8.09
N LYS A 69 -1.95 -20.12 7.27
CA LYS A 69 -2.32 -21.51 6.97
C LYS A 69 -1.39 -22.18 5.95
N LEU A 70 -0.60 -21.40 5.22
CA LEU A 70 0.28 -21.90 4.17
C LEU A 70 1.60 -22.38 4.77
N GLN A 71 2.27 -23.33 4.11
CA GLN A 71 3.63 -23.70 4.50
C GLN A 71 4.62 -22.58 4.14
N PRO A 72 5.75 -22.44 4.85
CA PRO A 72 6.76 -21.40 4.56
C PRO A 72 7.20 -21.35 3.09
N LYS A 73 7.32 -22.51 2.42
CA LYS A 73 7.65 -22.58 1.00
C LYS A 73 6.59 -21.93 0.10
N GLU A 74 5.31 -22.18 0.40
CA GLU A 74 4.16 -21.63 -0.32
C GLU A 74 4.01 -20.13 -0.08
N ARG A 75 4.13 -19.68 1.18
CA ARG A 75 4.17 -18.25 1.54
C ARG A 75 5.26 -17.54 0.76
N GLY A 76 6.47 -18.12 0.73
CA GLY A 76 7.60 -17.60 -0.02
C GLY A 76 7.29 -17.43 -1.50
N ALA A 77 6.71 -18.44 -2.16
CA ALA A 77 6.35 -18.38 -3.57
C ALA A 77 5.27 -17.32 -3.87
N ILE A 78 4.25 -17.22 -3.02
CA ILE A 78 3.18 -16.23 -3.17
C ILE A 78 3.71 -14.81 -2.99
N PHE A 79 4.51 -14.55 -1.94
CA PHE A 79 5.14 -13.24 -1.76
C PHE A 79 6.13 -12.92 -2.89
N ASP A 80 6.89 -13.91 -3.36
CA ASP A 80 7.81 -13.72 -4.49
C ASP A 80 7.06 -13.22 -5.73
N ARG A 81 5.94 -13.87 -6.06
CA ARG A 81 5.09 -13.48 -7.18
C ARG A 81 4.44 -12.12 -6.94
N LEU A 82 3.87 -11.89 -5.75
CA LEU A 82 3.21 -10.63 -5.41
C LEU A 82 4.17 -9.43 -5.52
N PHE A 83 5.35 -9.52 -4.89
CA PHE A 83 6.34 -8.44 -4.92
C PHE A 83 7.01 -8.25 -6.29
N SER A 84 7.00 -9.26 -7.18
CA SER A 84 7.56 -9.13 -8.54
C SER A 84 6.87 -8.06 -9.38
N TYR A 85 5.63 -7.67 -9.04
CA TYR A 85 4.90 -6.61 -9.71
C TYR A 85 5.29 -5.19 -9.29
N LYS A 86 6.20 -5.03 -8.31
CA LYS A 86 6.78 -3.73 -7.89
C LYS A 86 5.74 -2.64 -7.61
N PHE A 87 4.71 -2.99 -6.84
CA PHE A 87 3.76 -2.01 -6.34
C PHE A 87 4.43 -1.06 -5.31
N PRO A 88 3.86 0.14 -5.05
CA PRO A 88 4.55 1.19 -4.30
C PRO A 88 4.97 0.79 -2.88
N ALA A 89 4.10 0.11 -2.13
CA ALA A 89 4.43 -0.45 -0.81
C ALA A 89 3.35 -1.45 -0.37
N LEU A 90 3.72 -2.31 0.57
CA LEU A 90 2.81 -3.19 1.30
C LEU A 90 2.59 -2.62 2.70
N LEU A 91 1.34 -2.35 3.07
CA LEU A 91 0.94 -1.95 4.41
C LEU A 91 0.26 -3.13 5.14
N ILE A 92 0.77 -3.48 6.31
CA ILE A 92 0.17 -4.48 7.19
C ILE A 92 -0.53 -3.76 8.35
N ALA A 93 -1.85 -3.95 8.45
CA ALA A 93 -2.67 -3.33 9.48
C ALA A 93 -2.68 -4.15 10.79
N ARG A 94 -3.27 -3.58 11.85
CA ARG A 94 -3.54 -4.24 13.15
C ARG A 94 -2.31 -4.72 13.91
N ASP A 95 -1.18 -4.04 13.72
CA ASP A 95 0.11 -4.36 14.36
C ASP A 95 0.61 -5.79 14.13
N ILE A 96 0.08 -6.46 13.09
CA ILE A 96 0.46 -7.84 12.78
C ILE A 96 1.90 -7.84 12.27
N PRO A 97 2.80 -8.66 12.83
CA PRO A 97 4.17 -8.75 12.35
C PRO A 97 4.22 -9.40 10.96
N PRO A 98 5.00 -8.87 10.00
CA PRO A 98 5.23 -9.56 8.74
C PRO A 98 5.97 -10.87 8.95
N HIS A 99 5.61 -11.87 8.15
CA HIS A 99 6.35 -13.12 8.06
C HIS A 99 7.78 -12.94 7.57
N ALA A 100 8.68 -13.83 7.99
CA ALA A 100 10.06 -13.83 7.51
C ALA A 100 10.15 -13.96 5.99
N GLU A 101 9.27 -14.76 5.38
CA GLU A 101 9.17 -14.91 3.93
C GLU A 101 8.75 -13.60 3.24
N CYS A 102 7.82 -12.85 3.85
CA CYS A 102 7.39 -11.55 3.35
C CYS A 102 8.57 -10.57 3.31
N LEU A 103 9.29 -10.40 4.42
CA LEU A 103 10.45 -9.50 4.50
C LEU A 103 11.59 -9.94 3.56
N ARG A 104 11.82 -11.26 3.42
CA ARG A 104 12.82 -11.79 2.51
C ARG A 104 12.49 -11.47 1.05
N MET A 105 11.23 -11.62 0.64
CA MET A 105 10.81 -11.30 -0.73
C MET A 105 10.71 -9.79 -0.98
N ALA A 106 10.31 -9.01 0.01
CA ALA A 106 10.35 -7.55 -0.04
C ALA A 106 11.78 -7.03 -0.28
N ARG A 107 12.77 -7.62 0.40
CA ARG A 107 14.21 -7.35 0.16
C ARG A 107 14.63 -7.75 -1.26
N LYS A 108 14.26 -8.96 -1.69
CA LYS A 108 14.60 -9.49 -3.03
C LYS A 108 14.09 -8.58 -4.16
N HIS A 109 12.85 -8.08 -4.03
CA HIS A 109 12.19 -7.27 -5.07
C HIS A 109 12.29 -5.77 -4.85
N ASN A 110 12.94 -5.35 -3.76
CA ASN A 110 13.08 -3.95 -3.38
C ASN A 110 11.72 -3.23 -3.23
N VAL A 111 10.80 -3.81 -2.45
CA VAL A 111 9.48 -3.23 -2.17
C VAL A 111 9.37 -2.87 -0.69
N THR A 112 8.97 -1.64 -0.38
CA THR A 112 8.80 -1.17 1.00
C THR A 112 7.66 -1.90 1.72
N VAL A 113 7.89 -2.27 2.98
CA VAL A 113 6.90 -2.88 3.88
C VAL A 113 6.67 -1.97 5.08
N LEU A 114 5.42 -1.61 5.30
CA LEU A 114 4.94 -0.72 6.35
C LEU A 114 4.01 -1.47 7.29
N ARG A 115 3.89 -0.98 8.52
CA ARG A 115 2.97 -1.51 9.53
C ARG A 115 2.17 -0.38 10.18
N SER A 116 0.92 -0.65 10.51
CA SER A 116 0.05 0.24 11.28
C SER A 116 -0.65 -0.51 12.40
N LYS A 117 -0.85 0.15 13.54
CA LYS A 117 -1.63 -0.36 14.67
C LYS A 117 -3.14 -0.25 14.44
N GLU A 118 -3.55 0.57 13.48
CA GLU A 118 -4.95 0.84 13.17
C GLU A 118 -5.67 -0.39 12.59
N ALA A 119 -6.99 -0.43 12.80
CA ALA A 119 -7.83 -1.44 12.17
C ALA A 119 -7.81 -1.28 10.64
N THR A 120 -7.82 -2.41 9.91
CA THR A 120 -7.71 -2.43 8.43
C THR A 120 -8.71 -1.49 7.75
N SER A 121 -9.98 -1.52 8.14
CA SER A 121 -11.01 -0.66 7.54
C SER A 121 -10.77 0.82 7.81
N THR A 122 -10.29 1.16 9.02
CA THR A 122 -9.99 2.54 9.42
C THR A 122 -8.82 3.09 8.63
N ILE A 123 -7.68 2.37 8.59
CA ILE A 123 -6.49 2.87 7.88
C ILE A 123 -6.71 2.95 6.37
N VAL A 124 -7.48 2.02 5.81
CA VAL A 124 -7.85 2.04 4.39
C VAL A 124 -8.72 3.25 4.09
N SER A 125 -9.78 3.48 4.86
CA SER A 125 -10.70 4.60 4.60
C SER A 125 -10.01 5.95 4.75
N THR A 126 -9.13 6.11 5.75
CA THR A 126 -8.41 7.36 5.98
C THR A 126 -7.35 7.62 4.92
N ILE A 127 -6.59 6.61 4.49
CA ILE A 127 -5.63 6.73 3.37
C ILE A 127 -6.35 7.08 2.07
N ILE A 128 -7.45 6.41 1.74
CA ILE A 128 -8.22 6.72 0.52
C ILE A 128 -8.74 8.15 0.58
N ALA A 129 -9.34 8.58 1.70
CA ALA A 129 -9.86 9.93 1.85
C ALA A 129 -8.76 10.99 1.67
N TYR A 130 -7.59 10.76 2.28
CA TYR A 130 -6.43 11.62 2.13
C TYR A 130 -5.92 11.67 0.68
N LEU A 131 -5.74 10.51 0.04
CA LEU A 131 -5.23 10.44 -1.33
C LEU A 131 -6.19 11.08 -2.32
N LYS A 132 -7.50 10.88 -2.18
CA LYS A 132 -8.52 11.57 -2.98
C LYS A 132 -8.39 13.09 -2.89
N ALA A 133 -8.27 13.63 -1.68
CA ALA A 133 -8.10 15.07 -1.48
C ALA A 133 -6.75 15.57 -2.04
N ALA A 134 -5.67 14.82 -1.85
CA ALA A 134 -4.34 15.20 -2.29
C ALA A 134 -4.18 15.18 -3.82
N LEU A 135 -4.76 14.16 -4.47
CA LEU A 135 -4.65 13.88 -5.90
C LEU A 135 -5.77 14.52 -6.74
N ALA A 136 -6.76 15.16 -6.10
CA ALA A 136 -7.86 15.84 -6.80
C ALA A 136 -7.34 16.89 -7.80
N PRO A 137 -7.90 16.93 -9.03
CA PRO A 137 -7.60 17.97 -10.01
C PRO A 137 -7.90 19.36 -9.43
N ARG A 138 -6.93 20.27 -9.50
CA ARG A 138 -7.11 21.66 -9.04
C ARG A 138 -7.46 22.55 -10.22
N ILE A 139 -8.57 23.28 -10.11
CA ILE A 139 -8.94 24.36 -11.02
C ILE A 139 -9.01 25.68 -10.24
N THR A 140 -8.23 26.67 -10.64
CA THR A 140 -8.31 28.02 -10.04
C THR A 140 -9.40 28.81 -10.77
N ARG A 141 -10.43 29.25 -10.04
CA ARG A 141 -11.47 30.15 -10.54
C ARG A 141 -11.51 31.41 -9.68
N HIS A 142 -11.72 32.57 -10.29
CA HIS A 142 -11.96 33.82 -9.57
C HIS A 142 -13.41 33.84 -9.08
N GLY A 143 -13.62 33.94 -7.78
CA GLY A 143 -14.94 34.00 -7.13
C GLY A 143 -14.79 34.11 -5.61
N VAL A 144 -15.84 34.58 -4.93
CA VAL A 144 -15.90 34.66 -3.45
C VAL A 144 -16.70 33.48 -2.94
N LEU A 145 -16.10 32.61 -2.12
CA LEU A 145 -16.79 31.55 -1.42
C LEU A 145 -17.42 32.14 -0.15
N VAL A 146 -18.75 32.02 0.00
CA VAL A 146 -19.50 32.43 1.20
C VAL A 146 -20.18 31.18 1.77
N GLU A 147 -19.91 30.86 3.03
CA GLU A 147 -20.66 29.87 3.83
C GLU A 147 -21.74 30.64 4.60
N VAL A 148 -23.02 30.31 4.39
CA VAL A 148 -24.19 30.99 4.99
C VAL A 148 -24.87 30.04 5.96
#